data_AF-A0A4Z0H0T8-F1
#
_entry.id   AF-A0A4Z0H0T8-F1
#
_cell.length_a   1.000
_cell.length_b   1.000
_cell.length_c   1.000
_cell.angle_alpha   90.00
_cell.angle_beta   90.00
_cell.angle_gamma   90.00
#
_symmetry.space_group_name_H-M   'P 1'
#
loop_
_entity.id
_entity.type
_entity.pdbx_description
1 polymer ?
#
loop_
_entity_poly.entity_id
_entity_poly.type
_entity_poly.pdbx_seq_one_letter_code
_entity_poly.pdbx_strand_id
1 'polypeptide(L)' 'MKEYSVVPNKDATGWVVKIEDVAPTDQYDERDQAVEKAVEIAEKNKPSRVLIMDKNHEVESERTF' A
#
# COMPACT_ATOMS: atom_id res chain seq x y z
N MET A 1 -15.14 -3.67 -3.23
CA MET A 1 -13.85 -3.69 -3.94
C MET A 1 -12.80 -3.47 -2.88
N LYS A 2 -11.81 -4.37 -2.72
CA LYS A 2 -10.83 -4.19 -1.64
C LYS A 2 -9.88 -3.04 -1.98
N GLU A 3 -9.56 -2.22 -0.98
CA GLU A 3 -8.58 -1.16 -1.12
C GLU A 3 -7.32 -1.46 -0.31
N TYR A 4 -6.18 -1.25 -0.96
CA TYR A 4 -4.85 -1.33 -0.38
C TYR A 4 -4.18 0.03 -0.56
N SER A 5 -3.53 0.54 0.48
CA SER A 5 -2.84 1.83 0.45
C SER A 5 -1.40 1.66 0.90
N VAL A 6 -0.45 2.04 0.06
CA VAL A 6 0.98 2.07 0.38
C VAL A 6 1.32 3.46 0.86
N VAL A 7 1.67 3.60 2.14
CA VAL A 7 1.92 4.91 2.77
C VAL A 7 3.22 4.88 3.56
N PRO A 8 3.89 6.02 3.74
CA PRO A 8 5.03 6.10 4.65
C PRO A 8 4.59 5.80 6.10
N ASN A 9 5.50 5.24 6.90
CA ASN A 9 5.30 5.08 8.34
C ASN A 9 5.32 6.46 9.05
N LYS A 10 4.99 6.49 10.35
CA LYS A 10 4.91 7.75 11.12
C LYS A 10 6.20 8.56 11.11
N ASP A 11 7.34 7.89 11.03
CA ASP A 11 8.67 8.50 11.05
C ASP A 11 9.21 8.81 9.63
N ALA A 12 8.45 8.49 8.58
CA ALA A 12 8.85 8.56 7.16
C ALA A 12 10.18 7.84 6.83
N THR A 13 10.53 6.84 7.64
CA THR A 13 11.73 6.00 7.52
C THR A 13 11.47 4.69 6.78
N GLY A 14 10.19 4.34 6.58
CA GLY A 14 9.78 3.14 5.88
C GLY A 14 8.35 3.27 5.36
N TRP A 15 7.83 2.18 4.82
CA TRP A 15 6.57 2.09 4.11
C TRP A 15 5.70 1.00 4.72
N VAL A 16 4.40 1.23 4.75
CA VAL A 16 3.42 0.26 5.27
C VAL A 16 2.32 0.05 4.26
N VAL A 17 1.86 -1.20 4.16
CA VAL A 17 0.68 -1.54 3.36
C VAL A 17 -0.53 -1.52 4.30
N LYS A 18 -1.37 -0.51 4.16
CA LYS A 18 -2.67 -0.42 4.82
C LYS A 18 -3.69 -1.20 4.01
N ILE A 19 -4.46 -2.03 4.70
CA ILE A 19 -5.56 -2.78 4.13
C ILE A 19 -6.82 -2.32 4.83
N GLU A 20 -7.88 -2.06 4.09
CA GLU A 20 -9.18 -1.72 4.68
C GLU A 20 -9.61 -2.78 5.71
N ASP A 21 -10.05 -2.35 6.89
CA ASP A 21 -10.46 -3.20 8.01
C ASP A 21 -9.38 -4.11 8.64
N VAL A 22 -8.09 -3.92 8.31
CA VAL A 22 -6.99 -4.69 8.92
C VAL A 22 -5.87 -3.76 9.38
N ALA A 23 -5.40 -3.97 10.62
CA ALA A 23 -4.25 -3.24 11.12
C ALA A 23 -3.01 -3.55 10.26
N PRO A 24 -2.25 -2.54 9.81
CA PRO A 24 -1.04 -2.78 9.01
C PRO A 24 -0.04 -3.58 9.85
N THR A 25 0.25 -4.80 9.42
CA THR A 25 1.18 -5.72 10.10
C THR A 25 2.59 -5.60 9.56
N ASP A 26 2.72 -5.28 8.27
CA ASP A 26 3.99 -5.30 7.56
C ASP A 26 4.51 -3.88 7.32
N GLN A 27 5.76 -3.67 7.74
CA GLN A 27 6.55 -2.49 7.44
C GLN A 27 7.73 -2.91 6.56
N TYR A 28 7.99 -2.10 5.54
CA TYR A 28 9.01 -2.29 4.54
C TYR A 28 9.97 -1.10 4.62
N ASP A 29 11.26 -1.33 4.42
CA ASP A 29 12.24 -0.24 4.40
C ASP A 29 12.13 0.52 3.07
N GLU A 30 11.88 -0.20 1.97
CA GLU A 30 11.79 0.36 0.63
C GLU A 30 10.33 0.46 0.14
N ARG A 31 10.05 1.53 -0.62
CA ARG A 31 8.73 1.77 -1.20
C ARG A 31 8.34 0.65 -2.16
N ASP A 32 9.28 0.25 -3.02
CA ASP A 32 9.00 -0.71 -4.08
C ASP A 32 8.61 -2.07 -3.49
N GLN A 33 9.23 -2.50 -2.39
CA GLN A 33 8.85 -3.71 -1.66
C GLN A 33 7.40 -3.64 -1.15
N ALA A 34 6.99 -2.51 -0.57
CA ALA A 34 5.62 -2.32 -0.11
C ALA A 34 4.62 -2.32 -1.27
N VAL A 35 4.99 -1.70 -2.40
CA VAL A 35 4.17 -1.68 -3.63
C VAL A 35 4.00 -3.09 -4.20
N GLU A 36 5.08 -3.85 -4.34
CA GLU A 36 5.03 -5.22 -4.84
C GLU A 36 4.13 -6.09 -3.98
N LYS A 37 4.24 -5.99 -2.65
CA LYS A 37 3.35 -6.73 -1.75
C LYS A 37 1.89 -6.30 -1.90
N ALA A 38 1.62 -5.00 -1.95
CA ALA A 38 0.26 -4.49 -2.10
C ALA A 38 -0.38 -4.98 -3.40
N VAL A 39 0.37 -4.97 -4.51
CA VAL A 39 -0.05 -5.52 -5.80
C VAL A 39 -0.30 -7.03 -5.71
N GLU A 40 0.61 -7.79 -5.12
CA GLU A 40 0.45 -9.25 -4.96
C GLU A 40 -0.85 -9.61 -4.21
N ILE A 41 -1.17 -8.87 -3.15
CA ILE A 41 -2.38 -9.09 -2.36
C ILE A 41 -3.63 -8.63 -3.14
N ALA A 42 -3.56 -7.48 -3.82
CA ALA A 42 -4.64 -6.96 -4.63
C ALA A 42 -5.03 -7.91 -5.78
N GLU A 43 -4.05 -8.43 -6.52
CA GLU A 43 -4.30 -9.38 -7.60
C GLU A 43 -4.98 -10.66 -7.14
N LYS A 44 -4.72 -11.10 -5.90
CA LYS A 44 -5.38 -12.26 -5.28
C LYS A 44 -6.81 -11.98 -4.81
N ASN A 45 -7.21 -10.71 -4.69
CA ASN A 45 -8.45 -10.28 -4.05
C ASN A 45 -9.36 -9.44 -4.97
N LYS A 46 -9.38 -9.74 -6.26
CA LYS A 46 -10.18 -9.02 -7.27
C LYS A 46 -11.69 -9.09 -6.99
N PRO A 47 -12.46 -8.00 -7.23
CA PRO A 47 -11.99 -6.70 -7.69
C PRO A 47 -11.34 -5.89 -6.56
N SER A 48 -10.19 -5.28 -6.85
CA SER A 48 -9.45 -4.48 -5.88
C SER A 48 -8.66 -3.31 -6.48
N ARG A 49 -8.18 -2.41 -5.62
CA ARG A 49 -7.33 -1.28 -6.00
C ARG A 49 -6.17 -1.07 -5.02
N VAL A 50 -5.06 -0.57 -5.55
CA VAL A 50 -3.86 -0.18 -4.80
C VAL A 50 -3.63 1.31 -5.00
N LEU A 51 -3.63 2.07 -3.92
CA LEU A 51 -3.25 3.48 -3.87
C LEU A 51 -1.80 3.58 -3.39
N ILE A 52 -0.95 4.22 -4.16
CA ILE A 52 0.45 4.42 -3.84
C ILE A 52 0.65 5.89 -3.48
N MET A 53 0.93 6.16 -2.21
CA MET A 53 1.17 7.51 -1.73
C MET A 53 2.66 7.88 -1.77
N ASP A 54 2.93 9.17 -1.72
CA ASP A 54 4.26 9.75 -1.54
C ASP A 54 4.57 9.98 -0.04
N LYS A 55 5.73 10.60 0.25
CA LYS A 55 6.14 10.92 1.62
C LYS A 55 5.24 11.96 2.31
N ASN A 56 4.50 12.75 1.54
CA ASN A 56 3.56 13.76 2.04
C ASN A 56 2.14 13.20 2.21
N HIS A 57 1.96 11.88 2.05
CA HIS A 57 0.66 11.22 2.06
C HIS A 57 -0.27 11.65 0.92
N GLU A 58 0.30 12.13 -0.19
CA GLU A 58 -0.43 12.44 -1.42
C GLU A 58 -0.42 11.23 -2.35
N VAL A 59 -1.53 10.98 -3.05
CA VAL A 59 -1.62 9.85 -4.01
C VAL A 59 -0.79 10.19 -5.24
N GLU A 60 0.31 9.47 -5.43
CA GLU A 60 1.18 9.61 -6.60
C GLU A 60 0.70 8.69 -7.74
N SER A 61 0.19 7.51 -7.40
CA SER A 61 -0.24 6.52 -8.39
C SER A 61 -1.36 5.63 -7.85
N GLU A 62 -2.23 5.17 -8.75
CA GLU A 62 -3.25 4.18 -8.45
C GLU A 62 -3.21 3.03 -9.46
N ARG A 63 -3.54 1.82 -8.99
CA ARG A 63 -3.65 0.62 -9.81
C ARG A 63 -4.93 -0.12 -9.46
N THR A 64 -5.62 -0.65 -10.45
CA THR A 64 -6.85 -1.43 -10.29
C THR A 64 -6.68 -2.84 -10.86
N PHE A 65 -7.27 -3.82 -10.19
CA PHE A 65 -7.07 -5.25 -10.44
C PHE A 65 -8.39 -6.02 -10.39
#